data_AF-A0AAU7C9R1-F1
#
_entry.id   AF-A0AAU7C9R1-F1
#
_cell.length_a   1.000
_cell.length_b   1.000
_cell.length_c   1.000
_cell.angle_alpha   90.00
_cell.angle_beta   90.00
_cell.angle_gamma   90.00
#
_symmetry.space_group_name_H-M   'P 1'
#
loop_
_entity.id
_entity.type
_entity.pdbx_description
1 polymer ?
#
loop_
_entity_poly.entity_id
_entity_poly.type
_entity_poly.pdbx_seq_one_letter_code
_entity_poly.pdbx_strand_id
1 'polypeptide(L)'
;MNFFTTKPPWYIPLALFLMAMLVGLLMAYRLWQEMHEDDDPASDHERLSELEEAHFAGELDADELRRVRELLSRSNSPSPPEPLRRRPPLQPESPPSTSTGGNDAPDPGDSPEDFPTSEPPG
;
A
#
# COMPACT_ATOMS: atom_id res chain seq x y z
N MET A 1 -21.57 57.26 14.89
CA MET A 1 -21.02 56.85 13.57
C MET A 1 -21.83 55.65 13.11
N ASN A 2 -22.66 55.81 12.08
CA ASN A 2 -23.60 54.79 11.63
C ASN A 2 -22.98 54.01 10.45
N PHE A 3 -22.31 52.88 10.73
CA PHE A 3 -21.66 52.06 9.71
C PHE A 3 -22.60 51.07 9.00
N PHE A 4 -23.86 50.97 9.42
CA PHE A 4 -24.78 49.91 8.99
C PHE A 4 -25.98 50.38 8.14
N THR A 5 -26.03 51.66 7.74
CA THR A 5 -27.15 52.24 6.97
C THR A 5 -27.02 52.05 5.44
N THR A 6 -25.88 51.59 4.95
CA THR A 6 -25.70 51.24 3.54
C THR A 6 -26.09 49.79 3.30
N LYS A 7 -27.07 49.56 2.43
CA LYS A 7 -27.41 48.21 1.93
C LYS A 7 -26.11 47.49 1.57
N PRO A 8 -25.82 46.32 2.17
CA PRO A 8 -24.57 45.63 1.93
C PRO A 8 -24.49 45.31 0.43
N PRO A 9 -23.40 45.69 -0.26
CA PRO A 9 -23.22 45.31 -1.64
C PRO A 9 -23.38 43.79 -1.80
N TRP A 10 -24.05 43.38 -2.87
CA TRP A 10 -24.39 41.99 -3.15
C TRP A 10 -23.17 41.04 -3.21
N TYR A 11 -21.97 41.60 -3.41
CA TYR A 11 -20.71 40.86 -3.44
C TYR A 11 -20.08 40.60 -2.06
N ILE A 12 -20.58 41.19 -0.97
CA ILE A 12 -20.08 40.92 0.39
C ILE A 12 -20.15 39.42 0.76
N PRO A 13 -21.30 38.72 0.61
CA PRO A 13 -21.34 37.29 0.91
C PRO A 13 -20.38 36.48 0.04
N LEU A 14 -20.20 36.87 -1.23
CA LEU A 14 -19.25 36.24 -2.13
C LEU A 14 -17.79 36.45 -1.67
N ALA A 15 -17.44 37.66 -1.26
CA ALA A 15 -16.11 37.96 -0.74
C ALA A 15 -15.79 37.18 0.54
N LEU A 16 -16.77 37.08 1.46
CA LEU A 16 -16.63 36.28 2.67
C LEU A 16 -16.47 34.79 2.35
N PHE A 17 -17.21 34.27 1.38
CA PHE A 17 -17.07 32.89 0.93
C PHE A 17 -15.68 32.61 0.35
N LEU A 18 -15.18 33.49 -0.52
CA LEU A 18 -13.83 33.36 -1.09
C LEU A 18 -12.75 33.44 -0.01
N MET A 19 -12.91 34.35 0.96
CA MET A 19 -12.00 34.45 2.09
C MET A 19 -12.02 33.18 2.94
N ALA A 20 -13.19 32.62 3.24
CA ALA A 20 -13.33 31.37 3.97
C ALA A 20 -12.71 30.18 3.22
N MET A 21 -12.90 30.10 1.90
CA MET A 21 -12.24 29.11 1.04
C MET A 21 -10.72 29.23 1.12
N LEU A 22 -10.18 30.45 1.06
CA LEU A 22 -8.73 30.66 1.13
C LEU A 22 -8.17 30.21 2.49
N VAL A 23 -8.82 30.59 3.59
CA VAL A 23 -8.43 30.15 4.94
C VAL A 23 -8.52 28.63 5.08
N GLY A 24 -9.61 28.02 4.58
CA GLY A 24 -9.79 26.58 4.57
C GLY A 24 -8.70 25.86 3.77
N LEU A 25 -8.31 26.41 2.61
CA LEU A 25 -7.25 25.87 1.78
C LEU A 25 -5.88 25.95 2.48
N LEU A 26 -5.57 27.07 3.13
CA LEU A 26 -4.33 27.20 3.92
C LEU A 26 -4.28 26.18 5.07
N MET A 27 -5.38 26.02 5.81
CA MET A 27 -5.48 25.04 6.89
C MET A 27 -5.37 23.61 6.36
N ALA A 28 -6.05 23.30 5.27
CA ALA A 28 -5.97 21.99 4.63
C ALA A 28 -4.56 21.70 4.12
N TYR A 29 -3.88 22.69 3.54
CA TYR A 29 -2.49 22.56 3.09
C TYR A 29 -1.54 22.33 4.27
N ARG A 30 -1.72 23.08 5.35
CA ARG A 30 -0.92 22.90 6.57
C ARG A 30 -1.14 21.52 7.19
N LEU A 31 -2.39 21.08 7.30
CA LEU A 31 -2.70 19.75 7.83
C LEU A 31 -2.21 18.64 6.91
N TRP A 32 -2.30 18.85 5.59
CA TRP A 32 -1.73 17.95 4.60
C TRP A 32 -0.22 17.86 4.76
N GLN A 33 0.45 18.99 4.95
CA GLN A 33 1.89 19.06 5.19
C GLN A 33 2.26 18.36 6.51
N GLU A 34 1.54 18.56 7.60
CA GLU A 34 1.76 17.87 8.89
C GLU A 34 1.57 16.35 8.76
N MET A 35 0.57 15.91 7.98
CA MET A 35 0.34 14.48 7.71
C MET A 35 1.37 13.89 6.75
N HIS A 36 1.92 14.70 5.84
CA HIS A 36 2.91 14.28 4.86
C HIS A 36 4.34 14.64 5.29
N GLU A 37 4.54 15.16 6.50
CA GLU A 37 5.88 15.43 7.06
C GLU A 37 6.60 14.12 7.38
N ASP A 38 5.85 13.05 7.67
CA ASP A 38 6.36 11.66 7.72
C ASP A 38 6.48 11.01 6.32
N ASP A 39 5.84 11.60 5.30
CA ASP A 39 5.89 11.19 3.89
C ASP A 39 6.74 12.16 3.05
N ASP A 40 7.75 12.83 3.62
CA ASP A 40 8.86 13.27 2.76
C ASP A 40 9.72 12.02 2.58
N PRO A 41 9.56 11.25 1.47
CA PRO A 41 10.43 10.12 1.23
C PRO A 41 11.83 10.70 1.16
N ALA A 42 12.63 10.50 2.22
CA ALA A 42 13.99 11.00 2.34
C ALA A 42 14.61 11.00 0.96
N SER A 43 14.90 12.21 0.46
CA SER A 43 15.23 12.40 -0.94
C SER A 43 16.33 11.40 -1.31
N ASP A 44 16.34 10.82 -2.52
CA ASP A 44 17.31 9.77 -2.87
C ASP A 44 18.76 10.21 -2.58
N HIS A 45 19.04 11.52 -2.60
CA HIS A 45 20.30 12.11 -2.19
C HIS A 45 20.60 11.95 -0.69
N GLU A 46 19.62 12.17 0.18
CA GLU A 46 19.72 12.01 1.62
C GLU A 46 19.91 10.53 2.00
N ARG A 47 19.15 9.62 1.36
CA ARG A 47 19.36 8.17 1.50
C ARG A 47 20.75 7.73 1.03
N LEU A 48 21.24 8.28 -0.07
CA LEU A 48 22.61 8.01 -0.55
C LEU A 48 23.67 8.54 0.41
N SER A 49 23.44 9.69 1.05
CA SER A 49 24.36 10.26 2.02
C SER A 49 24.50 9.40 3.27
N GLU A 50 23.40 8.80 3.75
CA GLU A 50 23.42 7.86 4.87
C GLU A 50 24.16 6.56 4.53
N LEU A 51 23.97 6.04 3.31
CA LEU A 51 24.70 4.86 2.83
C LEU A 51 26.19 5.11 2.64
N GLU A 52 26.57 6.31 2.19
CA GLU A 52 27.96 6.72 2.05
C GLU A 52 28.65 6.84 3.41
N GLU A 53 27.95 7.38 4.42
CA GLU A 53 28.41 7.37 5.82
C GLU A 53 28.59 5.94 6.35
N ALA A 54 27.63 5.04 6.10
CA ALA A 54 27.73 3.63 6.49
C ALA A 54 28.90 2.89 5.82
N HIS A 55 29.22 3.25 4.57
CA HIS A 55 30.41 2.75 3.89
C HIS A 55 31.70 3.27 4.53
N PHE A 56 31.76 4.54 4.92
CA PHE A 56 32.91 5.08 5.66
C PHE A 56 33.06 4.48 7.06
N ALA A 57 31.94 4.12 7.70
CA ALA A 57 31.92 3.37 8.97
C ALA A 57 32.36 1.89 8.80
N GLY A 58 32.50 1.41 7.56
CA GLY A 58 32.86 0.02 7.25
C GLY A 58 31.72 -0.97 7.43
N GLU A 59 30.48 -0.49 7.61
CA GLU A 59 29.27 -1.31 7.72
C GLU A 59 28.72 -1.73 6.35
N LEU A 60 29.11 -1.02 5.28
CA LEU A 60 28.68 -1.25 3.91
C LEU A 60 29.89 -1.38 2.97
N ASP A 61 29.87 -2.35 2.07
CA ASP A 61 30.94 -2.54 1.09
C ASP A 61 30.78 -1.61 -0.14
N ALA A 62 31.90 -1.34 -0.83
CA ALA A 62 31.93 -0.46 -2.00
C ALA A 62 31.09 -1.01 -3.17
N ASP A 63 31.05 -2.33 -3.36
CA ASP A 63 30.26 -2.95 -4.41
C ASP A 63 28.75 -2.88 -4.10
N GLU A 64 28.38 -2.97 -2.82
CA GLU A 64 27.00 -2.83 -2.36
C GLU A 64 26.49 -1.40 -2.53
N LEU A 65 27.30 -0.40 -2.12
CA LEU A 65 26.97 1.01 -2.32
C LEU A 65 26.78 1.34 -3.80
N ARG A 66 27.62 0.80 -4.68
CA ARG A 66 27.51 0.97 -6.14
C ARG A 66 26.21 0.38 -6.69
N ARG A 67 25.81 -0.81 -6.24
CA ARG A 67 24.55 -1.45 -6.65
C ARG A 67 23.33 -0.64 -6.21
N VAL A 68 23.32 -0.15 -4.96
CA VAL A 68 22.20 0.65 -4.43
C VAL A 68 22.08 1.97 -5.18
N ARG A 69 23.20 2.62 -5.51
CA ARG A 69 23.24 3.83 -6.33
C ARG A 69 22.61 3.62 -7.72
N GLU A 70 22.89 2.48 -8.35
CA GLU A 70 22.32 2.15 -9.66
C GLU A 70 20.80 1.90 -9.60
N LEU A 71 20.32 1.26 -8.52
CA LEU A 71 18.90 1.01 -8.29
C LEU A 71 18.11 2.30 -8.07
N LEU A 72 18.61 3.20 -7.21
CA LEU A 72 18.00 4.52 -6.95
C LEU A 72 18.00 5.40 -8.21
N SER A 73 19.07 5.35 -9.01
CA SER A 73 19.14 6.09 -10.27
C SER A 73 18.12 5.60 -11.31
N ARG A 74 17.77 4.31 -11.28
CA ARG A 74 16.81 3.70 -12.22
C ARG A 74 15.35 3.95 -11.81
N SER A 75 15.04 3.96 -10.52
CA SER A 75 13.68 4.25 -10.01
C SER A 75 13.21 5.68 -10.28
N ASN A 76 14.14 6.63 -10.47
CA ASN A 76 13.84 8.02 -10.79
C ASN A 76 13.64 8.27 -12.31
N SER A 77 13.86 7.27 -13.16
CA SER A 77 13.43 7.37 -14.55
C SER A 77 11.91 7.16 -14.61
N PRO A 78 11.12 8.08 -15.19
CA PRO A 78 9.72 7.82 -15.45
C PRO A 78 9.68 6.63 -16.42
N SER A 79 9.38 5.45 -15.89
CA SER A 79 9.12 4.28 -16.73
C SER A 79 8.07 4.70 -17.75
N PRO A 80 8.33 4.56 -19.06
CA PRO A 80 7.32 4.82 -20.08
C PRO A 80 6.06 4.07 -19.69
N PRO A 81 4.86 4.68 -19.80
CA PRO A 81 3.62 4.04 -19.37
C PRO A 81 3.56 2.66 -19.97
N GLU A 82 3.62 1.64 -19.10
CA GLU A 82 3.54 0.25 -19.50
C GLU A 82 2.26 0.12 -20.34
N PRO A 83 2.36 -0.24 -21.64
CA PRO A 83 1.18 -0.31 -22.48
C PRO A 83 0.25 -1.33 -21.83
N LEU A 84 -0.90 -0.83 -21.35
CA LEU A 84 -2.02 -1.56 -20.76
C LEU A 84 -1.90 -3.04 -21.07
N ARG A 85 -1.34 -3.82 -20.12
CA ARG A 85 -1.40 -5.26 -20.16
C ARG A 85 -2.86 -5.60 -20.36
N ARG A 86 -3.19 -6.02 -21.58
CA ARG A 86 -4.51 -6.57 -21.91
C ARG A 86 -4.75 -7.63 -20.86
N ARG A 87 -5.78 -7.40 -20.04
CA ARG A 87 -6.39 -8.39 -19.17
C ARG A 87 -6.45 -9.71 -19.97
N PRO A 88 -5.88 -10.82 -19.48
CA PRO A 88 -6.14 -12.12 -20.08
C PRO A 88 -7.67 -12.28 -20.16
N PRO A 89 -8.23 -12.75 -21.30
CA PRO A 89 -9.66 -12.96 -21.40
C PRO A 89 -10.10 -13.86 -20.23
N LEU A 90 -11.11 -13.40 -19.51
CA LEU A 90 -11.82 -14.16 -18.48
C LEU A 90 -12.17 -15.52 -19.08
N GLN A 91 -11.53 -16.59 -18.60
CA GLN A 91 -12.02 -17.93 -18.87
C GLN A 91 -13.45 -18.01 -18.29
N PRO A 92 -14.45 -18.42 -19.08
CA PRO A 92 -15.76 -18.75 -18.55
C PRO A 92 -15.58 -19.86 -17.52
N GLU A 93 -16.01 -19.56 -16.30
CA GLU A 93 -16.14 -20.50 -15.20
C GLU A 93 -16.94 -21.72 -15.68
N SER A 94 -16.28 -22.87 -15.83
CA SER A 94 -16.98 -24.14 -16.00
C SER A 94 -17.71 -24.44 -14.70
N PRO A 95 -19.03 -24.72 -14.72
CA PRO A 95 -19.83 -24.90 -13.51
C PRO A 95 -19.34 -26.09 -12.67
N PRO A 96 -19.52 -26.05 -11.34
CA PRO A 96 -19.10 -27.12 -10.45
C PRO A 96 -19.90 -28.40 -10.76
N SER A 97 -19.21 -29.42 -11.25
CA SER A 97 -19.79 -30.76 -11.33
C SER A 97 -19.95 -31.31 -9.92
N THR A 98 -21.19 -31.33 -9.48
CA THR A 98 -21.70 -32.05 -8.33
C THR A 98 -21.24 -33.51 -8.38
N SER A 99 -20.56 -33.92 -7.29
CA SER A 99 -20.43 -35.30 -6.86
C SER A 99 -21.76 -36.04 -7.00
N THR A 100 -21.78 -37.09 -7.83
CA THR A 100 -22.85 -38.09 -7.87
C THR A 100 -22.19 -39.46 -8.06
N GLY A 101 -22.15 -40.21 -6.96
CA GLY A 101 -22.61 -41.60 -6.90
C GLY A 101 -21.81 -42.66 -7.66
N GLY A 102 -21.10 -43.47 -6.87
CA GLY A 102 -21.30 -44.91 -6.91
C GLY A 102 -20.49 -45.69 -7.93
N ASN A 103 -19.27 -46.07 -7.56
CA ASN A 103 -18.68 -47.32 -8.02
C ASN A 103 -18.67 -48.30 -6.84
N ASP A 104 -19.69 -49.15 -6.87
CA ASP A 104 -19.75 -50.55 -6.47
C ASP A 104 -18.59 -51.14 -5.63
N ALA A 105 -18.99 -51.69 -4.48
CA ALA A 105 -18.29 -52.73 -3.72
C ALA A 105 -18.15 -54.03 -4.57
N PRO A 106 -17.22 -54.96 -4.26
CA PRO A 106 -17.22 -55.79 -3.03
C PRO A 106 -15.79 -55.92 -2.44
N ASP A 107 -15.49 -56.50 -1.28
CA ASP A 107 -15.87 -57.80 -0.70
C ASP A 107 -15.29 -57.84 0.75
N PRO A 108 -15.78 -58.72 1.66
CA PRO A 108 -15.67 -58.62 3.10
C PRO A 108 -14.45 -59.34 3.67
N GLY A 109 -13.95 -58.84 4.80
CA GLY A 109 -13.01 -59.57 5.66
C GLY A 109 -11.90 -58.69 6.19
N ASP A 110 -12.16 -57.99 7.30
CA ASP A 110 -11.40 -58.16 8.54
C ASP A 110 -11.97 -57.25 9.63
N SER A 111 -12.61 -57.87 10.61
CA SER A 111 -12.69 -57.35 11.98
C SER A 111 -11.50 -57.94 12.74
N PRO A 112 -11.21 -57.55 14.00
CA PRO A 112 -11.03 -56.22 14.59
C PRO A 112 -9.63 -56.14 15.27
N GLU A 113 -8.88 -55.04 15.16
CA GLU A 113 -7.68 -54.86 16.00
C GLU A 113 -7.92 -53.82 17.10
N ASP A 114 -8.19 -54.37 18.28
CA ASP A 114 -8.05 -53.77 19.60
C ASP A 114 -6.70 -53.05 19.74
N PHE A 115 -6.73 -51.74 20.02
CA PHE A 115 -5.58 -51.05 20.61
C PHE A 115 -5.77 -51.00 22.13
N PRO A 116 -5.00 -51.78 22.92
CA PRO A 116 -4.94 -51.57 24.36
C PRO A 116 -4.21 -50.25 24.65
N THR A 117 -4.93 -49.29 25.25
CA THR A 117 -4.32 -48.10 25.83
C THR A 117 -3.42 -48.53 26.98
N SER A 118 -2.13 -48.32 26.81
CA SER A 118 -1.10 -48.67 27.77
C SER A 118 -1.20 -47.82 29.04
N GLU A 119 -1.21 -48.52 30.16
CA GLU A 119 -1.08 -48.07 31.55
C GLU A 119 0.16 -47.16 31.75
N PRO A 120 0.07 -46.06 32.53
CA PRO A 120 1.25 -45.29 32.92
C PRO A 120 1.90 -45.90 34.19
N PRO A 121 3.23 -45.95 34.27
CA PRO A 121 3.92 -46.41 35.49
C PRO A 121 4.17 -45.26 36.48
N GLY A 122 4.04 -45.59 37.77
CA GLY A 122 4.87 -45.05 38.87
C GLY A 122 4.39 -43.78 39.54
#